data_AF-A0A7K1AIF1-F1
#
_entry.id   AF-A0A7K1AIF1-F1
#
_cell.length_a   1.000
_cell.length_b   1.000
_cell.length_c   1.000
_cell.angle_alpha   90.00
_cell.angle_beta   90.00
_cell.angle_gamma   90.00
#
_symmetry.space_group_name_H-M   'P 1'
#
loop_
_entity.id
_entity.type
_entity.pdbx_description
1 polymer ?
#
loop_
_entity_poly.entity_id
_entity_poly.type
_entity_poly.pdbx_seq_one_letter_code
_entity_poly.pdbx_strand_id
1 'polypeptide(L)' 'MSEQPVPPVQVDARDPQLRMERLVDAGSLVALTERDTSGMFAAYGNINGSRVSIFATDATIQGGAMGEAGAHVIL' A
#
# COMPACT_ATOMS: atom_id res chain seq x y z
N MET A 1 -26.81 -23.49 -16.86
CA MET A 1 -25.67 -23.21 -15.97
C MET A 1 -26.00 -21.92 -15.26
N SER A 2 -26.29 -21.97 -13.97
CA SER A 2 -26.58 -20.76 -13.19
C SER A 2 -25.26 -20.06 -12.90
N GLU A 3 -25.07 -18.85 -13.39
CA GLU A 3 -23.94 -18.01 -12.96
C GLU A 3 -24.16 -17.64 -11.48
N GLN A 4 -23.27 -18.14 -10.62
CA GLN A 4 -23.18 -17.66 -9.25
C GLN A 4 -22.44 -16.31 -9.25
N PRO A 5 -22.90 -15.31 -8.48
CA PRO A 5 -22.15 -14.06 -8.33
C PRO A 5 -20.77 -14.34 -7.75
N VAL A 6 -19.72 -13.84 -8.40
CA VAL A 6 -18.36 -13.89 -7.85
C VAL A 6 -18.35 -13.07 -6.57
N PRO A 7 -17.94 -13.64 -5.41
CA PRO A 7 -17.84 -12.87 -4.18
C PRO A 7 -16.87 -11.70 -4.37
N PRO A 8 -17.11 -10.56 -3.71
CA PRO A 8 -16.22 -9.40 -3.83
C PRO A 8 -14.80 -9.79 -3.44
N VAL A 9 -13.82 -9.39 -4.26
CA VAL A 9 -12.40 -9.61 -3.96
C VAL A 9 -12.08 -8.86 -2.67
N GLN A 10 -11.80 -9.62 -1.61
CA GLN A 10 -11.39 -9.05 -0.34
C GLN A 10 -9.92 -8.64 -0.43
N VAL A 11 -9.65 -7.34 -0.31
CA VAL A 11 -8.27 -6.81 -0.26
C VAL A 11 -7.57 -7.38 0.98
N ASP A 12 -6.37 -7.90 0.79
CA ASP A 12 -5.56 -8.46 1.88
C ASP A 12 -5.29 -7.36 2.92
N ALA A 13 -5.55 -7.64 4.20
CA ALA A 13 -5.34 -6.68 5.29
C ALA A 13 -3.86 -6.25 5.46
N ARG A 14 -2.93 -7.02 4.89
CA ARG A 14 -1.50 -6.77 4.88
C ARG A 14 -1.08 -5.78 3.78
N ASP A 15 -1.94 -5.51 2.81
CA ASP A 15 -1.69 -4.57 1.73
C ASP A 15 -1.22 -3.21 2.32
N PRO A 16 -0.06 -2.69 1.91
CA PRO A 16 0.52 -1.50 2.51
C PRO A 16 -0.33 -0.26 2.24
N GLN A 17 -0.97 -0.16 1.07
CA GLN A 17 -1.83 0.98 0.76
C GLN A 17 -3.05 1.00 1.69
N LEU A 18 -3.75 -0.12 1.86
CA LEU A 18 -4.88 -0.25 2.79
C LEU A 18 -4.47 0.09 4.23
N ARG A 19 -3.28 -0.34 4.67
CA ARG A 19 -2.76 0.00 6.00
C ARG A 19 -2.46 1.49 6.14
N MET A 20 -1.90 2.12 5.10
CA MET A 20 -1.62 3.56 5.09
C MET A 20 -2.92 4.38 5.07
N GLU A 21 -3.92 4.00 4.27
CA GLU A 21 -5.23 4.67 4.23
C GLU A 21 -5.94 4.66 5.59
N ARG A 22 -5.71 3.63 6.41
CA ARG A 22 -6.22 3.56 7.79
C ARG A 22 -5.42 4.38 8.80
N LEU A 23 -4.17 4.71 8.48
CA LEU A 23 -3.25 5.45 9.35
C LEU A 23 -3.37 6.96 9.17
N VAL A 24 -3.53 7.42 7.92
CA VAL A 24 -3.57 8.84 7.57
C VAL A 24 -4.99 9.39 7.65
N ASP A 25 -5.09 10.72 7.70
CA ASP A 25 -6.36 11.45 7.63
C ASP A 25 -7.10 11.05 6.34
N ALA A 26 -8.42 10.85 6.43
CA ALA A 26 -9.22 10.35 5.32
C ALA A 26 -9.05 11.19 4.04
N GLY A 27 -8.73 10.52 2.93
CA GLY A 27 -8.52 11.16 1.63
C GLY A 27 -7.21 11.93 1.46
N SER A 28 -6.30 11.87 2.44
CA SER A 28 -4.99 12.55 2.35
C SER A 28 -3.89 11.73 1.69
N LEU A 29 -4.09 10.41 1.50
CA LEU A 29 -3.06 9.54 0.93
C LEU A 29 -2.80 9.87 -0.54
N VAL A 30 -1.55 10.11 -0.89
CA VAL A 30 -1.10 10.35 -2.28
C VAL A 30 0.12 9.48 -2.54
N ALA A 31 0.02 8.55 -3.49
CA ALA A 31 1.13 7.68 -3.88
C ALA A 31 2.31 8.50 -4.44
N LEU A 32 3.53 8.16 -4.03
CA LEU A 32 4.78 8.76 -4.53
C LEU A 32 5.22 8.11 -5.85
N THR A 33 5.02 6.80 -5.95
CA THR A 33 5.30 5.99 -7.13
C THR A 33 4.04 5.22 -7.50
N GLU A 34 3.95 4.79 -8.77
CA GLU A 34 2.87 3.88 -9.18
C GLU A 34 2.93 2.56 -8.38
N ARG A 35 1.78 1.93 -8.16
CA ARG A 35 1.75 0.60 -7.52
C ARG A 35 2.38 -0.40 -8.49
N ASP A 36 3.38 -1.11 -8.00
CA ASP A 36 4.09 -2.15 -8.73
C ASP A 36 4.31 -3.39 -7.83
N THR A 37 5.12 -4.33 -8.30
CA THR A 37 5.49 -5.53 -7.57
C THR A 37 6.88 -5.45 -6.93
N SER A 38 7.41 -4.25 -6.69
CA SER A 38 8.75 -4.03 -6.10
C SER A 38 8.88 -4.56 -4.67
N GLY A 39 7.75 -4.83 -4.00
CA GLY A 39 7.69 -5.19 -2.59
C GLY A 39 7.71 -3.98 -1.66
N MET A 40 7.57 -2.76 -2.18
CA MET A 40 7.59 -1.52 -1.44
C MET A 40 6.47 -0.58 -1.92
N PHE A 41 5.90 0.20 -1.00
CA PHE A 41 4.99 1.29 -1.34
C PHE A 41 5.39 2.57 -0.61
N ALA A 42 5.39 3.68 -1.34
CA ALA A 42 5.70 5.00 -0.82
C ALA A 42 4.56 5.97 -1.11
N ALA A 43 4.23 6.82 -0.14
CA ALA A 43 3.17 7.80 -0.26
C ALA A 43 3.43 9.02 0.65
N TYR A 44 2.72 10.11 0.35
CA TYR A 44 2.43 11.16 1.31
C TYR A 44 1.07 10.94 1.95
N GLY A 45 0.87 11.52 3.14
CA GLY A 45 -0.43 11.71 3.75
C GLY A 45 -0.38 12.76 4.85
N ASN A 46 -1.48 12.93 5.55
CA ASN A 46 -1.56 13.77 6.74
C ASN A 46 -1.87 12.91 7.96
N ILE A 47 -1.25 13.20 9.11
CA ILE A 47 -1.64 12.63 10.41
C ILE A 47 -1.96 13.81 11.31
N ASN A 48 -3.22 13.93 11.72
CA ASN A 48 -3.70 15.07 12.50
C ASN A 48 -3.34 16.41 11.83
N GLY A 49 -3.54 16.50 10.51
CA GLY A 49 -3.22 17.68 9.70
C GLY A 49 -1.74 17.88 9.36
N SER A 50 -0.82 17.12 9.96
CA SER A 50 0.62 17.24 9.70
C SER A 50 1.04 16.35 8.52
N ARG A 51 1.68 16.93 7.50
CA ARG A 51 2.15 16.19 6.33
C ARG A 51 3.28 15.23 6.71
N VAL A 52 3.16 13.98 6.27
CA VAL A 52 4.16 12.92 6.47
C VAL A 52 4.51 12.23 5.16
N SER A 53 5.73 11.71 5.07
CA SER A 53 6.14 10.72 4.06
C SER A 53 6.09 9.34 4.70
N ILE A 54 5.52 8.36 4.02
CA ILE A 54 5.36 7.00 4.53
C ILE A 54 5.95 6.02 3.53
N PHE A 55 6.74 5.10 4.07
CA PHE A 55 7.41 4.02 3.35
C PHE A 55 7.03 2.72 4.03
N ALA A 56 6.40 1.77 3.32
CA ALA A 56 6.08 0.47 3.88
C ALA A 56 6.39 -0.66 2.89
N THR A 57 6.99 -1.74 3.38
CA THR A 57 7.12 -2.98 2.61
C THR A 57 5.74 -3.63 2.43
N ASP A 58 5.57 -4.29 1.30
CA ASP A 58 4.35 -5.00 0.94
C ASP A 58 4.39 -6.43 1.50
N ALA A 59 3.69 -6.65 2.61
CA ALA A 59 3.66 -7.95 3.27
C ALA A 59 2.88 -9.03 2.49
N THR A 60 2.24 -8.67 1.38
CA THR A 60 1.65 -9.62 0.43
C THR A 60 2.69 -10.18 -0.55
N ILE A 61 3.85 -9.51 -0.69
CA ILE A 61 4.95 -9.88 -1.57
C ILE A 61 6.10 -10.43 -0.72
N GLN A 62 6.40 -11.73 -0.84
CA GLN A 62 7.48 -12.39 -0.10
C GLN A 62 7.46 -12.13 1.43
N GLY A 63 6.27 -11.93 2.01
CA GLY A 63 6.11 -11.61 3.43
C GLY A 63 6.65 -10.23 3.84
N GLY A 64 6.92 -9.33 2.89
CA GLY A 64 7.48 -8.00 3.15
C GLY A 64 9.00 -7.97 3.19
N ALA A 65 9.67 -9.02 2.72
CA ALA A 65 11.12 -9.03 2.53
C ALA A 65 11.51 -8.00 1.46
N MET A 66 12.53 -7.18 1.77
CA MET A 66 12.96 -6.09 0.92
C MET A 66 14.06 -6.54 -0.05
N GLY A 67 13.81 -6.36 -1.35
CA GLY A 67 14.79 -6.57 -2.42
C GLY A 67 15.30 -5.27 -3.04
N GLU A 68 16.12 -5.39 -4.08
CA GLU A 68 16.73 -4.24 -4.77
C GLU A 68 15.70 -3.30 -5.40
N ALA A 69 14.69 -3.83 -6.10
CA ALA A 69 13.59 -3.02 -6.64
C ALA A 69 12.87 -2.19 -5.56
N GLY A 70 12.59 -2.79 -4.39
CA GLY A 70 11.99 -2.08 -3.27
C GLY A 70 12.90 -1.00 -2.66
N ALA A 71 14.22 -1.15 -2.75
CA ALA A 71 15.17 -0.14 -2.27
C ALA A 71 15.14 1.12 -3.14
N HIS A 72 15.00 0.98 -4.46
CA HIS A 72 14.88 2.12 -5.39
C HIS A 72 13.64 2.99 -5.15
N VAL A 73 12.63 2.49 -4.43
CA VAL A 73 11.44 3.27 -4.06
C VAL A 73 11.74 4.29 -2.93
N ILE A 74 12.80 4.09 -2.15
CA ILE A 74 13.18 4.96 -1.02
C ILE A 74 14.40 5.84 -1.33
N LEU A 75 15.24 5.46 -2.30
CA LEU A 75 16.43 6.19 -2.73
C LEU A 75 16.09 7.49 -3.48
#